data_AF-A0A2E0PPG0-F1
#
_entry.id   AF-A0A2E0PPG0-F1
#
_cell.length_a   1.000
_cell.length_b   1.000
_cell.length_c   1.000
_cell.angle_alpha   90.00
_cell.angle_beta   90.00
_cell.angle_gamma   90.00
#
_symmetry.space_group_name_H-M   'P 1'
#
loop_
_entity.id
_entity.type
_entity.pdbx_description
1 polymer ?
#
loop_
_entity_poly.entity_id
_entity_poly.type
_entity_poly.pdbx_seq_one_letter_code
_entity_poly.pdbx_strand_id
1 'polypeptide(L)' 'MKKIVLAGGSGFLGQALARSVLADGYEVVVLSRGAAPADAIGRFVPWDGKNLGDWERELEGAEALFNLTGRSVDCRYT' A
#
# COMPACT_ATOMS: atom_id res chain seq x y z
N MET A 1 -17.34 -1.11 -6.07
CA MET A 1 -16.42 -2.00 -5.33
C MET A 1 -15.72 -1.12 -4.29
N LYS A 2 -15.58 -1.57 -3.04
CA LYS A 2 -14.95 -0.76 -1.99
C LYS A 2 -13.42 -0.83 -2.14
N LYS A 3 -12.72 0.29 -1.92
CA LYS A 3 -11.27 0.43 -2.15
C LYS A 3 -10.52 0.53 -0.82
N ILE A 4 -9.40 -0.18 -0.71
CA ILE A 4 -8.45 -0.09 0.41
C ILE A 4 -7.11 0.40 -0.13
N VAL A 5 -6.54 1.39 0.55
CA VAL A 5 -5.24 1.98 0.19
C VAL A 5 -4.18 1.51 1.19
N LEU A 6 -3.05 1.02 0.68
CA LEU A 6 -1.92 0.52 1.46
C LEU A 6 -0.68 1.38 1.19
N ALA A 7 -0.40 2.32 2.09
CA ALA A 7 0.82 3.13 2.05
C ALA A 7 2.02 2.30 2.50
N GLY A 8 3.02 2.09 1.64
CA GLY A 8 4.12 1.16 1.92
C GLY A 8 3.72 -0.32 1.84
N GLY A 9 2.65 -0.64 1.11
CA GLY A 9 2.09 -1.99 1.04
C GLY A 9 2.91 -3.02 0.26
N SER A 10 4.06 -2.64 -0.30
CA SER A 10 4.94 -3.56 -1.06
C SER A 10 5.71 -4.54 -0.17
N GLY A 11 5.78 -4.30 1.15
CA GLY A 11 6.45 -5.16 2.10
C GLY A 11 5.63 -6.38 2.53
N PHE A 12 6.24 -7.25 3.33
CA PHE A 12 5.65 -8.51 3.80
C PHE A 12 4.23 -8.36 4.38
N LEU A 13 4.06 -7.49 5.38
CA LEU A 13 2.74 -7.28 6.02
C LEU A 13 1.73 -6.66 5.05
N GLY A 14 2.18 -5.75 4.18
CA GLY A 14 1.32 -5.11 3.19
C GLY A 14 0.76 -6.11 2.18
N GLN A 15 1.58 -7.04 1.70
CA GLN A 15 1.14 -8.08 0.76
C GLN A 15 0.25 -9.14 1.43
N ALA A 16 0.50 -9.47 2.70
CA ALA A 16 -0.40 -10.33 3.46
C ALA A 16 -1.78 -9.69 3.64
N LEU A 17 -1.83 -8.39 4.00
CA LEU A 17 -3.07 -7.64 4.12
C LEU A 17 -3.79 -7.50 2.77
N ALA A 18 -3.05 -7.15 1.70
CA ALA A 18 -3.56 -7.05 0.33
C ALA A 18 -4.29 -8.34 -0.10
N ARG A 19 -3.69 -9.51 0.18
CA ARG A 19 -4.31 -10.81 -0.10
C ARG A 19 -5.62 -11.01 0.66
N SER A 20 -5.64 -10.67 1.95
CA SER A 20 -6.83 -10.81 2.80
C SER A 20 -7.98 -9.96 2.29
N VAL A 21 -7.76 -8.66 2.13
CA VAL A 21 -8.85 -7.74 1.75
C VAL A 21 -9.28 -7.93 0.29
N LEU A 22 -8.38 -8.40 -0.59
CA LEU A 22 -8.77 -8.81 -1.93
C LEU A 22 -9.72 -10.02 -1.90
N ALA A 23 -9.46 -11.00 -1.03
CA ALA A 23 -10.36 -12.15 -0.83
C ALA A 23 -11.73 -11.72 -0.27
N ASP A 24 -11.76 -10.65 0.52
CA ASP A 24 -12.99 -10.03 1.04
C ASP A 24 -13.73 -9.18 -0.02
N GLY A 25 -13.22 -9.08 -1.25
CA GLY A 25 -13.87 -8.40 -2.37
C GLY A 25 -13.55 -6.90 -2.49
N TYR A 26 -12.49 -6.43 -1.83
CA TYR A 26 -12.02 -5.06 -1.96
C TYR A 26 -11.05 -4.89 -3.14
N GLU A 27 -11.08 -3.72 -3.77
CA GLU A 27 -9.97 -3.26 -4.62
C GLU A 27 -8.80 -2.84 -3.73
N VAL A 28 -7.58 -3.23 -4.10
CA VAL A 28 -6.37 -2.88 -3.37
C VAL A 28 -5.49 -1.94 -4.18
N VAL A 29 -5.18 -0.79 -3.61
CA VAL A 29 -4.24 0.19 -4.15
C VAL A 29 -3.01 0.25 -3.24
N VAL A 30 -1.83 0.04 -3.79
CA VAL A 30 -0.56 0.06 -3.05
C VAL A 30 0.22 1.31 -3.41
N LEU A 31 0.45 2.19 -2.45
CA LEU A 31 1.33 3.34 -2.63
C LEU A 31 2.77 2.90 -2.33
N SER A 32 3.66 3.04 -3.32
CA SER A 32 5.03 2.54 -3.25
C SER A 32 6.03 3.51 -3.86
N ARG A 33 7.24 3.54 -3.30
CA ARG A 33 8.40 4.28 -3.85
C ARG A 33 9.06 3.56 -5.02
N GLY A 34 8.86 2.24 -5.12
CA GLY A 34 9.46 1.38 -6.15
C GLY A 34 8.41 0.65 -6.97
N ALA A 35 8.86 0.04 -8.05
CA ALA A 35 8.03 -0.79 -8.92
C ALA A 35 7.41 -1.98 -8.17
N ALA A 36 6.28 -2.47 -8.67
CA ALA A 36 5.65 -3.69 -8.17
C ALA A 36 6.56 -4.90 -8.43
N PRO A 37 6.82 -5.75 -7.43
CA PRO A 37 7.30 -7.11 -7.66
C PRO A 37 6.35 -7.87 -8.59
N ALA A 38 6.88 -8.83 -9.37
CA ALA A 38 6.09 -9.56 -10.38
C ALA A 38 4.90 -10.34 -9.80
N ASP A 39 4.99 -10.74 -8.53
CA ASP A 39 4.00 -11.52 -7.79
C ASP A 39 3.19 -10.70 -6.77
N ALA A 40 3.33 -9.37 -6.81
CA ALA A 40 2.65 -8.49 -5.87
C ALA A 40 1.14 -8.36 -6.16
N ILE A 41 0.37 -8.24 -5.09
CA ILE A 41 -1.08 -8.11 -5.10
C ILE A 41 -1.47 -6.64 -5.03
N GLY A 42 -2.43 -6.27 -5.87
CA GLY A 42 -3.01 -4.94 -5.93
C GLY A 42 -2.40 -4.06 -7.02
N ARG A 43 -3.02 -2.90 -7.24
CA ARG A 43 -2.57 -1.91 -8.22
C ARG A 43 -1.56 -0.97 -7.56
N PHE A 44 -0.36 -0.89 -8.12
CA PHE A 44 0.70 -0.04 -7.58
C PHE A 44 0.61 1.37 -8.14
N VAL A 45 0.67 2.35 -7.25
CA VAL A 45 0.69 3.78 -7.57
C VAL A 45 1.96 4.40 -7.00
N PRO A 46 2.74 5.13 -7.82
CA PRO A 46 3.97 5.79 -7.35
C PRO A 46 3.67 6.82 -6.27
N TRP A 47 4.43 6.75 -5.17
CA TRP A 47 4.39 7.75 -4.11
C TRP A 47 5.70 7.80 -3.32
N ASP A 48 6.18 9.00 -3.03
CA ASP A 48 7.47 9.22 -2.36
C ASP A 48 7.37 9.34 -0.83
N GLY A 49 6.16 9.37 -0.28
CA GLY A 49 5.93 9.54 1.16
C GLY A 49 5.89 10.99 1.65
N LYS A 50 6.08 11.97 0.76
CA LYS A 50 6.33 13.37 1.15
C LYS A 50 5.47 14.37 0.38
N ASN A 51 5.38 14.20 -0.93
CA ASN A 51 4.75 15.17 -1.82
C ASN A 51 3.34 14.72 -2.21
N LEU A 52 2.44 15.70 -2.34
CA LEU A 52 1.16 15.51 -3.00
C LEU A 52 1.36 15.29 -4.50
N GLY A 53 0.35 14.71 -5.16
CA GLY A 53 0.40 14.37 -6.57
C GLY A 53 -0.73 13.40 -6.93
N ASP A 54 -0.62 12.73 -8.08
CA ASP A 54 -1.70 11.90 -8.63
C ASP A 54 -2.22 10.82 -7.67
N TRP A 55 -1.37 10.33 -6.76
CA TRP A 55 -1.72 9.32 -5.76
C TRP A 55 -2.83 9.78 -4.80
N GLU A 56 -2.99 11.08 -4.57
CA GLU A 56 -3.97 11.60 -3.60
C GLU A 56 -5.41 11.27 -4.02
N ARG A 57 -5.65 11.16 -5.33
CA ARG A 57 -6.93 10.74 -5.92
C ARG A 57 -7.33 9.33 -5.50
N GLU A 58 -6.37 8.51 -5.09
CA GLU A 58 -6.63 7.17 -4.60
C GLU A 58 -7.29 7.16 -3.22
N LEU A 59 -7.22 8.26 -2.46
CA LEU A 59 -7.91 8.37 -1.18
C LEU A 59 -9.40 8.64 -1.33
N GLU A 60 -9.82 9.24 -2.44
CA GLU A 60 -11.22 9.58 -2.68
C GLU A 60 -12.09 8.32 -2.74
N GLY A 61 -13.07 8.23 -1.84
CA GLY A 61 -13.95 7.06 -1.71
C GLY A 61 -13.25 5.79 -1.22
N ALA A 62 -12.03 5.87 -0.68
CA ALA A 62 -11.41 4.75 0.01
C ALA A 62 -12.13 4.47 1.32
N GLU A 63 -12.37 3.19 1.62
CA GLU A 63 -12.97 2.76 2.89
C GLU A 63 -11.96 2.90 4.04
N ALA A 64 -10.68 2.63 3.74
CA ALA A 64 -9.59 2.77 4.70
C ALA A 64 -8.24 3.00 4.02
N LEU A 65 -7.34 3.65 4.75
CA LEU A 65 -5.91 3.77 4.47
C LEU A 65 -5.13 3.07 5.59
N PHE A 66 -4.31 2.09 5.22
CA PHE A 66 -3.34 1.48 6.12
C PHE A 66 -1.96 2.05 5.82
N ASN A 67 -1.37 2.76 6.78
CA ASN A 67 0.00 3.26 6.67
C ASN A 67 0.97 2.25 7.28
N LEU A 68 1.71 1.57 6.40
CA LEU A 68 2.72 0.57 6.72
C LEU A 68 4.14 1.09 6.43
N THR A 69 4.28 2.39 6.17
CA THR A 69 5.59 3.00 5.96
C THR A 69 6.38 3.04 7.27
N GLY A 70 7.67 2.77 7.19
CA GLY A 70 8.52 2.75 8.37
C GLY A 70 9.82 1.99 8.14
N ARG A 71 10.62 1.88 9.20
CA ARG A 71 11.77 0.98 9.27
C ARG A 71 11.37 -0.28 10.03
N SER A 72 11.97 -1.41 9.65
CA SER A 72 11.80 -2.65 10.41
C SER A 72 12.30 -2.45 11.84
N VAL A 73 11.63 -3.08 12.79
CA VAL A 73 12.00 -3.04 14.21
C VAL A 73 13.19 -3.99 14.48
N ASP A 74 13.39 -4.99 13.63
CA ASP A 74 14.59 -5.84 13.61
C ASP A 74 15.75 -5.14 12.87
N CYS A 75 15.99 -3.89 13.25
CA CYS A 75 17.14 -3.11 12.81
C CYS A 75 17.90 -2.67 14.04
N ARG A 76 19.24 -2.65 13.98
CA ARG A 76 20.00 -1.97 15.02
C ARG A 76 19.63 -0.49 15.03
N TYR A 77 19.25 0.03 16.19
CA TYR A 77 19.14 1.47 16.41
C TYR A 77 20.54 2.06 16.29
N THR A 78 20.83 2.68 15.15
CA THR A 78 22.05 3.46 14.89
C THR A 78 21.69 4.92 14.77
#